data_AF-U2EP93-F1
#
_entry.id   AF-U2EP93-F1
#
_cell.length_a   1.000
_cell.length_b   1.000
_cell.length_c   1.000
_cell.angle_alpha   90.00
_cell.angle_beta   90.00
_cell.angle_gamma   90.00
#
_symmetry.space_group_name_H-M   'P 1'
#
loop_
_entity.id
_entity.type
_entity.pdbx_description
1 polymer ?
#
loop_
_entity_poly.entity_id
_entity_poly.type
_entity_poly.pdbx_seq_one_letter_code
_entity_poly.pdbx_strand_id
1 'polypeptide(L)'
;MKKITLEEKIKLITAYAEGKPVEVYDTIFQRWFEKGTDTWDFDREEYRIRPNFTPKFKVGDVIVFIGGVNTTDFNTYEIIEVKQGCYWFNDISARPIEEIEKEFINVRDALWYFEIYDHVTKKYSMHPTRATMDEMDEEFGANHDTLSWKPIYALGFKLKEN
;
A
#
# COMPACT_ATOMS: atom_id res chain seq x y z
N MET A 1 15.00 -3.56 24.34
CA MET A 1 13.99 -2.48 24.41
C MET A 1 14.68 -1.17 24.70
N LYS A 2 14.34 -0.12 23.96
CA LYS A 2 14.84 1.23 24.25
C LYS A 2 14.21 1.70 25.56
N LYS A 3 15.03 2.16 26.50
CA LYS A 3 14.52 2.64 27.80
C LYS A 3 13.83 4.00 27.56
N ILE A 4 12.52 4.02 27.71
CA ILE A 4 11.71 5.23 27.59
C ILE A 4 12.05 6.21 28.73
N THR A 5 12.19 7.49 28.41
CA THR A 5 12.52 8.53 29.41
C THR A 5 11.27 8.95 30.19
N LEU A 6 11.46 9.62 31.33
CA LEU A 6 10.35 10.18 32.09
C LEU A 6 9.54 11.20 31.27
N GLU A 7 10.22 12.02 30.47
CA GLU A 7 9.58 13.01 29.59
C GLU A 7 8.71 12.34 28.52
N GLU A 8 9.19 11.25 27.91
CA GLU A 8 8.43 10.46 26.94
C GLU A 8 7.21 9.81 27.59
N LYS A 9 7.34 9.27 28.82
CA LYS A 9 6.20 8.71 29.58
C LYS A 9 5.13 9.77 29.84
N ILE A 10 5.53 10.95 30.35
CA ILE A 10 4.61 12.06 30.61
C ILE A 10 3.90 12.46 29.31
N LYS A 11 4.63 12.59 28.20
CA LYS A 11 4.06 12.95 26.90
C LYS A 11 2.99 11.95 26.43
N LEU A 12 3.22 10.65 26.59
CA LEU A 12 2.24 9.61 26.24
C LEU A 12 0.99 9.67 27.10
N ILE A 13 1.15 9.78 28.42
CA ILE A 13 0.04 9.85 29.37
C ILE A 13 -0.79 11.13 29.13
N THR A 14 -0.14 12.27 28.95
CA THR A 14 -0.83 13.53 28.61
C THR A 14 -1.60 13.40 27.31
N ALA A 15 -1.00 12.82 26.26
CA ALA A 15 -1.69 12.61 24.99
C ALA A 15 -2.94 11.72 25.14
N TYR A 16 -2.82 10.62 25.90
CA TYR A 16 -3.95 9.74 26.20
C TYR A 16 -5.06 10.47 26.99
N ALA A 17 -4.69 11.25 28.00
CA ALA A 17 -5.63 12.05 28.79
C ALA A 17 -6.34 13.14 27.98
N GLU A 18 -5.65 13.70 26.97
CA GLU A 18 -6.22 14.65 25.98
C GLU A 18 -7.08 13.96 24.91
N GLY A 19 -7.23 12.63 24.94
CA GLY A 19 -8.00 11.87 23.96
C GLY A 19 -7.30 11.71 22.61
N LYS A 20 -5.99 11.94 22.53
CA LYS A 20 -5.20 11.66 21.32
C LYS A 20 -5.04 10.15 21.14
N PRO A 21 -4.99 9.64 19.90
CA PRO A 21 -4.79 8.23 19.64
C PRO A 21 -3.40 7.81 20.12
N VAL A 22 -3.36 7.01 21.18
CA VAL A 22 -2.15 6.34 21.68
C VAL A 22 -2.26 4.86 21.36
N GLU A 23 -1.14 4.26 20.99
CA GLU A 23 -1.05 2.86 20.60
C GLU A 23 -0.07 2.11 21.48
N VAL A 24 -0.35 0.82 21.67
CA VAL A 24 0.53 -0.18 22.29
C VAL A 24 0.95 -1.19 21.23
N TYR A 25 2.22 -1.56 21.22
CA TYR A 25 2.72 -2.58 20.31
C TYR A 25 2.43 -3.97 20.87
N ASP A 26 1.69 -4.76 20.11
CA ASP A 26 1.44 -6.16 20.43
C ASP A 26 2.50 -7.03 19.74
N THR A 27 3.23 -7.80 20.54
CA THR A 27 4.33 -8.65 20.06
C THR A 27 3.86 -9.94 19.39
N ILE A 28 2.62 -10.37 19.64
CA ILE A 28 2.04 -11.60 19.06
C ILE A 28 1.60 -11.33 17.62
N PHE A 29 0.84 -10.26 17.41
CA PHE A 29 0.36 -9.82 16.11
C PHE A 29 1.35 -8.91 15.38
N GLN A 30 2.46 -8.54 16.03
CA GLN A 30 3.51 -7.67 15.50
C GLN A 30 2.96 -6.35 14.92
N ARG A 31 2.02 -5.72 15.63
CA ARG A 31 1.35 -4.50 15.17
C ARG A 31 0.92 -3.60 16.32
N TRP A 32 0.68 -2.35 15.99
CA TRP A 32 0.18 -1.34 16.93
C TRP A 32 -1.34 -1.43 17.07
N PHE A 33 -1.82 -1.39 18.31
CA PHE A 33 -3.23 -1.36 18.64
C PHE A 33 -3.56 -0.13 19.45
N GLU A 34 -4.79 0.36 19.30
CA GLU A 34 -5.29 1.46 20.11
C GLU A 34 -5.29 1.10 21.60
N LYS A 35 -4.74 1.99 22.42
CA LYS A 35 -4.71 1.82 23.87
C LYS A 35 -6.15 1.96 24.40
N GLY A 36 -6.70 0.87 24.93
CA GLY A 36 -8.08 0.84 25.42
C GLY A 36 -8.26 1.12 26.92
N THR A 37 -7.19 1.07 27.72
CA THR A 37 -7.26 1.18 29.19
C THR A 37 -6.19 2.12 29.75
N ASP A 38 -6.46 2.76 30.88
CA ASP A 38 -5.47 3.59 31.60
C ASP A 38 -4.57 2.75 32.52
N THR A 39 -3.99 1.68 31.95
CA THR A 39 -3.04 0.80 32.63
C THR A 39 -1.74 0.79 31.83
N TRP A 40 -0.62 1.13 32.46
CA TRP A 40 0.66 1.33 31.79
C TRP A 40 1.73 0.42 32.38
N ASP A 41 2.38 -0.36 31.51
CA ASP A 41 3.57 -1.14 31.82
C ASP A 41 4.71 -0.71 30.90
N PHE A 42 5.35 0.42 31.24
CA PHE A 42 6.47 0.95 30.47
C PHE A 42 7.75 0.10 30.54
N ASP A 43 7.78 -0.93 31.37
CA ASP A 43 8.93 -1.83 31.48
C ASP A 43 8.81 -3.02 30.52
N ARG A 44 7.59 -3.36 30.08
CA ARG A 44 7.32 -4.50 29.18
C ARG A 44 6.71 -4.13 27.85
N GLU A 45 5.91 -3.07 27.81
CA GLU A 45 5.16 -2.67 26.62
C GLU A 45 5.82 -1.47 25.93
N GLU A 46 5.69 -1.43 24.61
CA GLU A 46 6.09 -0.29 23.80
C GLU A 46 4.84 0.53 23.44
N TYR A 47 4.96 1.85 23.58
CA TYR A 47 3.88 2.77 23.33
C TYR A 47 4.32 3.85 22.35
N ARG A 48 3.36 4.36 21.58
CA ARG A 48 3.55 5.55 20.76
C ARG A 48 2.26 6.35 20.68
N ILE A 49 2.40 7.65 20.43
CA ILE A 49 1.28 8.41 19.89
C ILE A 49 1.14 7.98 18.44
N ARG A 50 -0.07 7.57 18.02
CA ARG A 50 -0.33 7.17 16.63
C ARG A 50 0.20 8.27 15.71
N PRO A 51 1.17 7.99 14.84
CA PRO A 51 1.68 9.03 13.97
C PRO A 51 0.57 9.44 12.99
N ASN A 52 0.55 10.72 12.64
CA ASN A 52 -0.44 11.23 11.70
C ASN A 52 0.01 10.83 10.28
N PHE A 53 -0.37 9.64 9.84
CA PHE A 53 -0.19 9.22 8.46
C PHE A 53 -1.44 9.56 7.67
N THR A 54 -1.27 10.35 6.61
CA THR A 54 -2.25 10.35 5.52
C THR A 54 -1.89 9.17 4.63
N PRO A 55 -2.72 8.11 4.56
CA PRO A 55 -2.41 6.92 3.76
C PRO A 55 -2.15 7.33 2.30
N LYS A 56 -1.01 6.89 1.74
CA LYS A 56 -0.63 7.06 0.35
C LYS A 56 -1.60 6.35 -0.59
N PHE A 57 -1.99 5.14 -0.23
CA PHE A 57 -2.93 4.32 -1.01
C PHE A 57 -4.35 4.43 -0.45
N LYS A 58 -5.33 4.16 -1.30
CA LYS A 58 -6.76 4.28 -0.99
C LYS A 58 -7.46 2.92 -1.13
N VAL A 59 -8.65 2.83 -0.55
CA VAL A 59 -9.53 1.68 -0.78
C VAL A 59 -9.82 1.55 -2.28
N GLY A 60 -9.71 0.34 -2.82
CA GLY A 60 -9.81 0.02 -4.24
C GLY A 60 -8.48 0.09 -5.01
N ASP A 61 -7.42 0.63 -4.40
CA ASP A 61 -6.10 0.57 -5.03
C ASP A 61 -5.58 -0.87 -5.05
N VAL A 62 -4.97 -1.24 -6.17
CA VAL A 62 -4.26 -2.50 -6.32
C VAL A 62 -2.76 -2.19 -6.27
N ILE A 63 -2.04 -2.90 -5.41
CA ILE A 63 -0.61 -2.68 -5.20
C ILE A 63 0.20 -3.95 -5.50
N VAL A 64 1.49 -3.76 -5.79
CA VAL A 64 2.46 -4.82 -6.05
C VAL A 64 3.74 -4.58 -5.25
N PHE A 65 4.35 -5.66 -4.77
CA PHE A 65 5.58 -5.61 -4.00
C PHE A 65 6.77 -5.21 -4.89
N ILE A 66 7.49 -4.16 -4.50
CA ILE A 66 8.62 -3.61 -5.27
C ILE A 66 9.74 -4.64 -5.47
N GLY A 67 9.95 -5.56 -4.51
CA GLY A 67 10.95 -6.62 -4.68
C GLY A 67 10.64 -7.61 -5.83
N GLY A 68 9.42 -7.58 -6.39
CA GLY A 68 9.04 -8.36 -7.58
C GLY A 68 9.45 -7.72 -8.92
N VAL A 69 10.15 -6.59 -8.91
CA VAL A 69 10.66 -5.97 -10.15
C VAL A 69 11.57 -6.97 -10.88
N ASN A 70 11.39 -7.10 -12.19
CA ASN A 70 12.08 -8.06 -13.07
C ASN A 70 11.68 -9.54 -12.89
N THR A 71 10.67 -9.84 -12.07
CA THR A 71 10.12 -11.20 -11.96
C THR A 71 8.77 -11.28 -12.66
N THR A 72 8.41 -12.49 -13.08
CA THR A 72 7.05 -12.82 -13.55
C THR A 72 6.22 -13.49 -12.46
N ASP A 73 6.83 -13.79 -11.33
CA ASP A 73 6.22 -14.40 -10.15
C ASP A 73 6.03 -13.31 -9.09
N PHE A 74 4.84 -12.72 -9.08
CA PHE A 74 4.42 -11.70 -8.13
C PHE A 74 2.90 -11.78 -7.94
N ASN A 75 2.44 -11.22 -6.83
CA ASN A 75 1.02 -11.08 -6.53
C ASN A 75 0.63 -9.60 -6.54
N THR A 76 -0.60 -9.34 -6.93
CA THR A 76 -1.26 -8.05 -6.73
C THR A 76 -2.17 -8.13 -5.51
N TYR A 77 -2.27 -7.05 -4.75
CA TYR A 77 -3.10 -6.99 -3.55
C TYR A 77 -4.04 -5.80 -3.63
N GLU A 78 -5.35 -6.04 -3.54
CA GLU A 78 -6.36 -4.99 -3.51
C GLU A 78 -6.62 -4.54 -2.06
N ILE A 79 -6.55 -3.24 -1.83
CA ILE A 79 -6.87 -2.63 -0.54
C ILE A 79 -8.38 -2.52 -0.39
N ILE A 80 -8.95 -3.22 0.58
CA ILE A 80 -10.41 -3.22 0.82
C ILE A 80 -10.82 -2.29 1.95
N GLU A 81 -9.92 -2.00 2.89
CA GLU A 81 -10.17 -1.11 4.02
C GLU A 81 -8.86 -0.49 4.52
N VAL A 82 -8.93 0.74 5.01
CA VAL A 82 -7.82 1.41 5.71
C VAL A 82 -8.31 1.80 7.10
N LYS A 83 -7.78 1.14 8.12
CA LYS A 83 -8.25 1.32 9.50
C LYS A 83 -7.15 0.98 10.49
N GLN A 84 -7.11 1.73 11.60
CA GLN A 84 -6.17 1.49 12.72
C GLN A 84 -4.71 1.41 12.26
N GLY A 85 -4.30 2.32 11.37
CA GLY A 85 -2.92 2.36 10.88
C GLY A 85 -2.52 1.18 10.01
N CYS A 86 -3.48 0.41 9.49
CA CYS A 86 -3.25 -0.77 8.66
C CYS A 86 -4.05 -0.71 7.34
N TYR A 87 -3.50 -1.31 6.30
CA TYR A 87 -4.21 -1.72 5.10
C TYR A 87 -4.75 -3.14 5.27
N TRP A 88 -6.01 -3.34 4.89
CA TRP A 88 -6.66 -4.64 4.85
C TRP A 88 -6.82 -5.11 3.41
N PHE A 89 -6.68 -6.41 3.20
CA PHE A 89 -6.72 -7.06 1.90
C PHE A 89 -7.67 -8.26 1.97
N ASN A 90 -8.23 -8.69 0.84
CA ASN A 90 -9.10 -9.88 0.79
C ASN A 90 -8.34 -11.18 1.12
N ASP A 91 -7.14 -11.32 0.56
CA ASP A 91 -6.45 -12.61 0.50
C ASP A 91 -5.32 -12.77 1.54
N ILE A 92 -4.99 -11.70 2.28
CA ILE A 92 -3.90 -11.68 3.26
C ILE A 92 -4.29 -10.92 4.53
N SER A 93 -3.55 -11.17 5.60
CA SER A 93 -3.72 -10.45 6.86
C SER A 93 -3.46 -8.96 6.70
N ALA A 94 -4.13 -8.15 7.52
CA ALA A 94 -3.88 -6.71 7.59
C ALA A 94 -2.39 -6.41 7.84
N ARG A 95 -1.87 -5.40 7.13
CA ARG A 95 -0.46 -4.98 7.24
C ARG A 95 -0.35 -3.52 7.67
N PRO A 96 0.65 -3.16 8.50
CA PRO A 96 0.90 -1.78 8.87
C PRO A 96 1.12 -0.88 7.64
N ILE A 97 0.54 0.32 7.67
CA ILE A 97 0.68 1.32 6.60
C ILE A 97 2.15 1.62 6.31
N GLU A 98 2.97 1.78 7.36
CA GLU A 98 4.41 2.09 7.25
C GLU A 98 5.20 1.03 6.47
N GLU A 99 4.85 -0.25 6.64
CA GLU A 99 5.48 -1.38 5.93
C GLU A 99 5.09 -1.34 4.45
N ILE A 100 3.78 -1.25 4.18
CA ILE A 100 3.22 -1.29 2.84
C ILE A 100 3.69 -0.11 1.99
N GLU A 101 3.66 1.13 2.51
CA GLU A 101 4.02 2.31 1.72
C GLU A 101 5.49 2.39 1.35
N LYS A 102 6.35 1.69 2.10
CA LYS A 102 7.78 1.58 1.83
C LYS A 102 8.10 0.52 0.77
N GLU A 103 7.35 -0.57 0.77
CA GLU A 103 7.72 -1.80 0.04
C GLU A 103 6.83 -2.08 -1.18
N PHE A 104 5.75 -1.32 -1.34
CA PHE A 104 4.78 -1.51 -2.42
C PHE A 104 4.61 -0.26 -3.27
N ILE A 105 4.17 -0.48 -4.51
CA ILE A 105 3.78 0.56 -5.46
C ILE A 105 2.39 0.25 -5.99
N ASN A 106 1.61 1.29 -6.33
CA ASN A 106 0.33 1.11 -7.02
C ASN A 106 0.59 0.53 -8.40
N VAL A 107 -0.23 -0.44 -8.83
CA VAL A 107 -0.09 -1.05 -10.17
C VAL A 107 -0.21 -0.02 -11.30
N ARG A 108 -0.94 1.08 -11.08
CA ARG A 108 -1.07 2.17 -12.05
C ARG A 108 0.23 2.93 -12.26
N ASP A 109 1.06 3.04 -11.21
CA ASP A 109 2.32 3.80 -11.22
C ASP A 109 3.50 2.99 -11.76
N ALA A 110 3.36 1.67 -11.88
CA ALA A 110 4.38 0.78 -12.42
C ALA A 110 4.33 0.71 -13.97
N LEU A 111 5.47 0.38 -14.57
CA LEU A 111 5.62 0.22 -16.02
C LEU A 111 5.33 -1.22 -16.44
N TRP A 112 4.35 -1.40 -17.32
CA TRP A 112 3.88 -2.68 -17.84
C TRP A 112 3.91 -2.74 -19.36
N TYR A 113 4.03 -3.94 -19.93
CA TYR A 113 3.58 -4.16 -21.29
C TYR A 113 2.06 -4.25 -21.33
N PHE A 114 1.46 -3.83 -22.43
CA PHE A 114 0.00 -3.86 -22.60
C PHE A 114 -0.40 -4.72 -23.80
N GLU A 115 -1.47 -5.48 -23.61
CA GLU A 115 -2.22 -6.10 -24.69
C GLU A 115 -3.30 -5.11 -25.11
N ILE A 116 -3.35 -4.82 -26.41
CA ILE A 116 -4.34 -3.95 -27.03
C ILE A 116 -5.22 -4.81 -27.92
N TYR A 117 -6.53 -4.70 -27.75
CA TYR A 117 -7.51 -5.35 -28.58
C TYR A 117 -8.26 -4.31 -29.42
N ASP A 118 -8.18 -4.48 -30.74
CA ASP A 118 -8.88 -3.65 -31.71
C ASP A 118 -10.24 -4.28 -32.05
N HIS A 119 -11.31 -3.60 -31.67
CA HIS A 119 -12.69 -4.04 -31.88
C HIS A 119 -13.15 -3.91 -33.34
N VAL A 120 -12.47 -3.13 -34.18
CA VAL A 120 -12.75 -3.00 -35.62
C VAL A 120 -12.12 -4.15 -36.38
N THR A 121 -10.82 -4.39 -36.17
CA THR A 121 -10.08 -5.44 -36.90
C THR A 121 -10.15 -6.81 -36.23
N LYS A 122 -10.63 -6.88 -34.99
CA LYS A 122 -10.72 -8.10 -34.15
C LYS A 122 -9.35 -8.75 -33.90
N LYS A 123 -8.31 -7.94 -33.78
CA LYS A 123 -6.93 -8.41 -33.57
C LYS A 123 -6.35 -7.93 -32.25
N TYR A 124 -5.46 -8.75 -31.72
CA TYR A 124 -4.62 -8.40 -30.58
C TYR A 124 -3.26 -7.90 -31.06
N SER A 125 -2.73 -6.89 -30.39
CA SER A 125 -1.37 -6.42 -30.52
C SER A 125 -0.78 -6.15 -29.14
N MET A 126 0.55 -6.03 -29.07
CA MET A 126 1.24 -5.65 -27.86
C MET A 126 1.83 -4.25 -28.05
N HIS A 127 1.71 -3.41 -27.02
CA HIS A 127 2.36 -2.10 -27.02
C HIS A 127 3.89 -2.28 -27.09
N PRO A 128 4.62 -1.54 -27.97
CA PRO A 128 6.03 -1.80 -28.24
C PRO A 128 6.95 -1.52 -27.05
N THR A 129 6.54 -0.62 -26.15
CA THR A 129 7.29 -0.23 -24.95
C THR A 129 6.46 -0.49 -23.69
N ARG A 130 7.11 -0.46 -22.52
CA ARG A 130 6.38 -0.42 -21.27
C ARG A 130 5.85 0.99 -21.01
N ALA A 131 4.66 1.07 -20.43
CA ALA A 131 4.00 2.31 -20.06
C ALA A 131 3.30 2.15 -18.70
N THR A 132 2.88 3.25 -18.11
CA THR A 132 1.92 3.27 -16.99
C THR A 132 0.50 3.17 -17.52
N MET A 133 -0.46 2.91 -16.63
CA MET A 133 -1.88 2.94 -17.02
C MET A 133 -2.29 4.33 -17.51
N ASP A 134 -1.82 5.38 -16.85
CA ASP A 134 -2.17 6.77 -17.23
C ASP A 134 -1.59 7.15 -18.62
N GLU A 135 -0.38 6.72 -18.94
CA GLU A 135 0.21 6.93 -20.28
C GLU A 135 -0.58 6.20 -21.38
N MET A 136 -1.05 4.97 -21.10
CA MET A 136 -1.92 4.24 -22.03
C MET A 136 -3.30 4.89 -22.18
N ASP A 137 -3.86 5.39 -21.07
CA ASP A 137 -5.13 6.12 -21.06
C ASP A 137 -5.00 7.44 -21.85
N GLU A 138 -3.85 8.12 -21.80
CA GLU A 138 -3.56 9.31 -22.61
C GLU A 138 -3.41 8.98 -24.11
N GLU A 139 -2.64 7.94 -24.45
CA GLU A 139 -2.37 7.58 -25.85
C GLU A 139 -3.61 7.03 -26.57
N PHE A 140 -4.36 6.14 -25.91
CA PHE A 140 -5.48 5.41 -26.54
C PHE A 140 -6.85 5.87 -26.07
N GLY A 141 -6.95 6.75 -25.06
CA GLY A 141 -8.21 7.20 -24.46
C GLY A 141 -9.23 7.75 -25.45
N ALA A 142 -8.76 8.45 -26.50
CA ALA A 142 -9.63 8.98 -27.55
C ALA A 142 -10.31 7.88 -28.39
N ASN A 143 -9.79 6.66 -28.35
CA ASN A 143 -10.26 5.50 -29.12
C ASN A 143 -10.85 4.42 -28.20
N HIS A 144 -11.29 4.74 -26.98
CA HIS A 144 -11.82 3.76 -26.00
C HIS A 144 -13.01 2.93 -26.50
N ASP A 145 -13.68 3.40 -27.57
CA ASP A 145 -14.87 2.80 -28.19
C ASP A 145 -14.49 1.71 -29.20
N THR A 146 -13.27 1.79 -29.72
CA THR A 146 -12.72 0.91 -30.75
C THR A 146 -11.53 0.12 -30.27
N LEU A 147 -10.86 0.53 -29.20
CA LEU A 147 -9.71 -0.13 -28.59
C LEU A 147 -9.97 -0.39 -27.11
N SER A 148 -9.51 -1.55 -26.64
CA SER A 148 -9.32 -1.82 -25.21
C SER A 148 -7.89 -2.22 -24.93
N TRP A 149 -7.35 -1.81 -23.79
CA TRP A 149 -5.99 -2.14 -23.36
C TRP A 149 -5.97 -2.62 -21.93
N LYS A 150 -5.08 -3.56 -21.63
CA LYS A 150 -4.83 -4.03 -20.26
C LYS A 150 -3.36 -4.43 -20.09
N PRO A 151 -2.80 -4.31 -18.88
CA PRO A 151 -1.44 -4.75 -18.61
C PRO A 151 -1.31 -6.28 -18.78
N ILE A 152 -0.18 -6.72 -19.31
CA ILE A 152 0.21 -8.13 -19.42
C ILE A 152 1.06 -8.49 -18.20
N TYR A 153 0.38 -8.82 -17.09
CA TYR A 153 1.05 -9.16 -15.83
C TYR A 153 2.05 -10.31 -15.95
N ALA A 154 1.83 -11.27 -16.86
CA ALA A 154 2.73 -12.39 -17.10
C ALA A 154 4.14 -11.99 -17.57
N LEU A 155 4.36 -10.75 -18.03
CA LEU A 155 5.68 -10.24 -18.46
C LEU A 155 6.41 -9.42 -17.39
N GLY A 156 5.85 -9.33 -16.18
CA GLY A 156 6.41 -8.55 -15.08
C GLY A 156 6.34 -7.04 -15.30
N PHE A 157 6.82 -6.30 -14.31
CA PHE A 157 6.86 -4.83 -14.33
C PHE A 157 8.26 -4.27 -14.10
N LYS A 158 8.36 -2.97 -14.38
CA LYS A 158 9.50 -2.12 -14.05
C LYS A 158 9.01 -0.92 -13.24
N LEU A 159 9.93 -0.28 -12.54
CA LEU A 159 9.71 1.06 -11.98
C LEU A 159 10.15 2.10 -13.00
N LYS A 160 9.58 3.31 -12.95
CA LYS A 160 10.15 4.45 -13.66
C LYS A 160 11.58 4.70 -13.15
N GLU A 161 12.50 4.97 -14.07
CA GLU A 161 13.82 5.46 -13.70
C GLU A 161 13.66 6.87 -13.14
N ASN A 162 14.25 7.12 -11.97
CA ASN A 162 14.29 8.45 -11.35
C ASN A 162 15.39 9.32 -11.99
#